data_AF-X1GAR6-F1
#
_entry.id   AF-X1GAR6-F1
#
_cell.length_a   1.000
_cell.length_b   1.000
_cell.length_c   1.000
_cell.angle_alpha   90.00
_cell.angle_beta   90.00
_cell.angle_gamma   90.00
#
_symmetry.space_group_name_H-M   'P 1'
#
loop_
_entity.id
_entity.type
_entity.pdbx_description
1 polymer ?
#
loop_
_entity_poly.entity_id
_entity_poly.type
_entity_poly.pdbx_seq_one_letter_code
_entity_poly.pdbx_strand_id
1 'polypeptide(L)'
;MIGDEILVYIGTYTRGKSEGIYVYRLDRSTGVLRHQSTAVGVENPSFLALTPDNRHLYAVNSVKEYEGTQGGAVSAFAVAPAKGDLSFLNTKPTYGANPCHLVVDATGRFVLVANYTGGSLT
;
A
#
# COMPACT_ATOMS: atom_id res chain seq x y z
N MET A 1 24.00 0.68 21.03
CA MET A 1 22.54 0.52 21.08
C MET A 1 22.04 0.52 19.65
N ILE A 2 21.37 -0.54 19.20
CA ILE A 2 20.64 -0.50 17.92
C ILE A 2 19.45 0.41 18.19
N GLY A 3 19.35 1.52 17.47
CA GLY A 3 18.25 2.49 17.64
C GLY A 3 16.89 1.83 17.40
N ASP A 4 15.86 2.27 18.13
CA ASP A 4 14.47 1.86 17.93
C ASP A 4 13.96 2.46 16.61
N GLU A 5 14.31 1.81 15.49
CA GLU A 5 13.86 2.19 14.16
C GLU A 5 12.69 1.31 13.69
N ILE A 6 11.68 1.95 13.09
CA ILE A 6 10.57 1.25 12.44
C ILE A 6 10.45 1.67 10.97
N LEU A 7 9.86 0.79 10.15
CA LEU A 7 9.47 1.15 8.80
C LEU A 7 8.16 1.93 8.80
N VAL A 8 8.11 2.94 7.94
CA VAL A 8 6.92 3.75 7.66
C VAL A 8 6.67 3.71 6.16
N TYR A 9 5.40 3.48 5.78
CA TYR A 9 4.95 3.40 4.40
C TYR A 9 4.02 4.58 4.11
N ILE A 10 4.32 5.35 3.07
CA ILE A 10 3.56 6.54 2.70
C ILE A 10 2.85 6.29 1.37
N GLY A 11 1.53 6.17 1.44
CA GLY A 11 0.65 6.11 0.27
C GLY A 11 0.42 7.50 -0.33
N THR A 12 0.13 7.56 -1.63
CA THR A 12 0.06 8.83 -2.38
C THR A 12 -0.96 8.80 -3.52
N TYR A 13 -1.21 9.96 -4.11
CA TYR A 13 -1.78 10.06 -5.46
C TYR A 13 -0.67 10.32 -6.48
N THR A 14 -0.64 9.55 -7.57
CA THR A 14 0.42 9.58 -8.60
C THR A 14 0.06 10.45 -9.81
N ARG A 15 -0.98 11.30 -9.70
CA ARG A 15 -1.34 12.29 -10.73
C ARG A 15 -0.39 13.50 -10.79
N GLY A 16 0.50 13.63 -9.81
CA GLY A 16 1.50 14.70 -9.71
C GLY A 16 2.92 14.15 -9.88
N LYS A 17 3.85 14.64 -9.04
CA LYS A 17 5.25 14.18 -9.03
C LYS A 17 5.49 12.90 -8.23
N SER A 18 4.45 12.39 -7.57
CA SER A 18 4.58 11.18 -6.76
C SER A 18 4.72 9.95 -7.66
N GLU A 19 5.63 9.05 -7.27
CA GLU A 19 5.96 7.87 -8.06
C GLU A 19 5.25 6.59 -7.56
N GLY A 20 4.68 6.61 -6.35
CA GLY A 20 3.97 5.47 -5.78
C GLY A 20 3.99 5.44 -4.25
N ILE A 21 4.52 4.37 -3.67
CA ILE A 21 4.61 4.18 -2.21
C ILE A 21 6.04 4.45 -1.76
N TYR A 22 6.22 5.37 -0.83
CA TYR A 22 7.54 5.66 -0.27
C TYR A 22 7.77 4.91 1.03
N VAL A 23 8.95 4.30 1.18
CA VAL A 23 9.37 3.57 2.38
C VAL A 23 10.43 4.37 3.11
N TYR A 24 10.22 4.59 4.40
CA TYR A 24 11.13 5.30 5.29
C TYR A 24 11.50 4.47 6.50
N ARG A 25 12.66 4.76 7.10
CA ARG A 25 12.96 4.42 8.50
C ARG A 25 12.68 5.63 9.38
N LEU A 26 11.87 5.42 10.40
CA LEU A 26 11.68 6.38 11.48
C LEU A 26 12.55 5.97 12.65
N ASP A 27 13.48 6.83 13.04
CA ASP A 27 14.12 6.74 14.35
C ASP A 27 13.12 7.23 15.41
N ARG A 28 12.62 6.33 16.27
CA ARG A 28 11.58 6.66 17.25
C ARG A 28 12.10 7.50 18.41
N SER A 29 13.41 7.56 18.61
CA SER A 29 14.02 8.39 19.65
C SER A 29 14.18 9.85 19.21
N THR A 30 14.43 10.10 17.92
CA THR A 30 14.69 11.44 17.38
C THR A 30 13.58 11.99 16.51
N GLY A 31 12.68 11.14 16.00
CA GLY A 31 11.65 11.50 15.04
C GLY A 31 12.16 11.65 13.60
N VAL A 32 13.44 11.39 13.33
CA VAL A 32 14.02 11.56 11.99
C VAL A 32 13.51 10.47 11.05
N LEU A 33 12.97 10.88 9.91
CA LEU A 33 12.61 10.02 8.79
C LEU A 33 13.74 9.98 7.75
N ARG A 34 14.21 8.77 7.42
CA ARG A 34 15.18 8.51 6.36
C ARG A 34 14.53 7.73 5.25
N HIS A 35 14.49 8.29 4.04
CA HIS A 35 14.01 7.55 2.86
C HIS A 35 14.87 6.30 2.65
N GLN A 36 14.23 5.18 2.27
CA GLN A 36 14.90 3.91 2.02
C GLN A 36 14.69 3.46 0.57
N SER A 37 13.43 3.42 0.13
CA SER A 37 13.08 3.03 -1.23
C SER A 37 11.72 3.59 -1.63
N THR A 38 11.38 3.43 -2.91
CA THR A 38 10.09 3.81 -3.48
C THR A 38 9.57 2.65 -4.33
N ALA A 39 8.39 2.13 -4.02
CA ALA A 39 7.69 1.19 -4.89
C ALA A 39 6.95 1.98 -5.98
N VAL A 40 7.47 1.92 -7.20
CA VAL A 40 6.95 2.62 -8.38
C VAL A 40 5.97 1.75 -9.16
N GLY A 41 5.23 2.36 -10.10
CA GLY A 41 4.30 1.63 -10.98
C GLY A 41 2.99 1.21 -10.32
N VAL A 42 2.66 1.81 -9.16
CA VAL A 42 1.39 1.62 -8.45
C VAL A 42 0.55 2.87 -8.65
N GLU A 43 -0.65 2.74 -9.21
CA GLU A 43 -1.46 3.90 -9.55
C GLU A 43 -2.30 4.36 -8.36
N ASN A 44 -2.07 5.59 -7.90
CA ASN A 44 -2.80 6.20 -6.79
C ASN A 44 -2.92 5.26 -5.56
N PRO A 45 -1.79 4.83 -4.95
CA PRO A 45 -1.77 4.03 -3.74
C PRO A 45 -2.18 4.85 -2.51
N SER A 46 -3.41 5.35 -2.50
CA SER A 46 -3.89 6.35 -1.55
C SER A 46 -4.18 5.79 -0.15
N PHE A 47 -4.25 4.47 -0.01
CA PHE A 47 -4.48 3.78 1.26
C PHE A 47 -3.74 2.46 1.30
N LEU A 48 -3.14 2.15 2.46
CA LEU A 48 -2.29 0.99 2.67
C LEU A 48 -2.72 0.22 3.92
N ALA A 49 -2.53 -1.10 3.95
CA ALA A 49 -2.58 -1.88 5.18
C ALA A 49 -1.53 -3.00 5.18
N LEU A 50 -0.96 -3.24 6.36
CA LEU A 50 -0.07 -4.37 6.61
C LEU A 50 -0.87 -5.59 7.08
N THR A 51 -0.36 -6.77 6.77
CA THR A 51 -0.77 -7.99 7.46
C THR A 51 -0.37 -7.94 8.94
N PRO A 52 -1.08 -8.65 9.85
CA PRO A 52 -0.75 -8.68 11.27
C PRO A 52 0.69 -9.13 11.59
N ASP A 53 1.28 -9.94 10.71
CA ASP A 53 2.67 -10.40 10.82
C ASP A 53 3.70 -9.47 10.18
N ASN A 54 3.27 -8.32 9.64
CA ASN A 54 4.07 -7.32 8.93
C ASN A 54 4.86 -7.84 7.71
N ARG A 55 4.47 -9.01 7.16
CA ARG A 55 5.17 -9.59 6.00
C ARG A 55 4.63 -9.10 4.65
N HIS A 56 3.40 -8.62 4.59
CA HIS A 56 2.81 -8.12 3.36
C HIS A 56 2.17 -6.75 3.56
N LEU A 57 2.29 -5.90 2.54
CA LEU A 57 1.62 -4.62 2.43
C LEU A 57 0.65 -4.67 1.26
N TYR A 58 -0.59 -4.28 1.50
CA TYR A 58 -1.61 -4.12 0.47
C TYR A 58 -1.85 -2.63 0.22
N ALA A 59 -2.01 -2.26 -1.05
CA ALA A 59 -2.28 -0.90 -1.48
C ALA A 59 -3.51 -0.88 -2.39
N VAL A 60 -4.44 0.04 -2.15
CA VAL A 60 -5.50 0.33 -3.14
C VAL A 60 -4.85 0.94 -4.38
N ASN A 61 -5.44 0.72 -5.55
CA ASN A 61 -5.15 1.48 -6.76
C ASN A 61 -6.39 2.31 -7.06
N SER A 62 -6.40 3.58 -6.67
CA SER A 62 -7.61 4.41 -6.65
C SER A 62 -7.96 4.97 -8.03
N VAL A 63 -8.42 4.09 -8.91
CA VAL A 63 -8.76 4.38 -10.31
C VAL A 63 -10.15 3.86 -10.68
N LYS A 64 -10.68 4.33 -11.80
CA LYS A 64 -11.99 3.90 -12.34
C LYS A 64 -11.88 2.69 -13.26
N GLU A 65 -10.70 2.48 -13.83
CA GLU A 65 -10.34 1.38 -14.71
C GLU A 65 -8.87 1.05 -14.45
N TYR A 66 -8.54 -0.23 -14.41
CA TYR A 66 -7.18 -0.73 -14.22
C TYR A 66 -6.89 -1.78 -15.28
N GLU A 67 -5.85 -1.57 -16.10
CA GLU A 67 -5.42 -2.48 -17.17
C GLU A 67 -6.58 -2.94 -18.08
N GLY A 68 -7.48 -2.02 -18.47
CA GLY A 68 -8.63 -2.32 -19.34
C GLY A 68 -9.81 -3.00 -18.63
N THR A 69 -9.74 -3.23 -17.32
CA THR A 69 -10.85 -3.76 -16.52
C THR A 69 -11.53 -2.64 -15.76
N GLN A 70 -12.87 -2.55 -15.84
CA GLN A 70 -13.63 -1.58 -15.05
C GLN A 70 -13.48 -1.84 -13.55
N GLY A 71 -13.28 -0.76 -12.79
CA GLY A 71 -12.98 -0.80 -11.37
C GLY A 71 -11.52 -0.45 -11.06
N GLY A 72 -11.24 -0.24 -9.77
CA GLY A 72 -9.88 -0.15 -9.27
C GLY A 72 -9.29 -1.53 -9.02
N ALA A 73 -8.16 -1.54 -8.33
CA ALA A 73 -7.44 -2.77 -8.00
C ALA A 73 -6.80 -2.69 -6.62
N VAL A 74 -6.27 -3.81 -6.12
CA VAL A 74 -5.38 -3.87 -4.97
C VAL A 74 -4.07 -4.53 -5.39
N SER A 75 -2.96 -3.88 -5.09
CA SER A 75 -1.61 -4.42 -5.29
C SER A 75 -1.07 -4.96 -3.97
N ALA A 76 -0.40 -6.11 -4.03
CA ALA A 76 0.23 -6.76 -2.89
C ALA A 76 1.75 -6.72 -3.02
N PHE A 77 2.43 -6.48 -1.91
CA PHE A 77 3.88 -6.43 -1.80
C PHE A 77 4.36 -7.31 -0.64
N ALA A 78 5.46 -8.03 -0.85
CA ALA A 78 6.24 -8.59 0.26
C ALA A 78 7.11 -7.49 0.88
N VAL A 79 7.12 -7.43 2.20
CA VAL A 79 7.95 -6.50 2.95
C VAL A 79 9.32 -7.12 3.16
N ALA A 80 10.38 -6.35 2.91
CA ALA A 80 11.76 -6.71 3.23
C ALA A 80 12.32 -5.80 4.35
N PRO A 81 12.05 -6.08 5.65
CA PRO A 81 12.32 -5.14 6.74
C PRO A 81 13.80 -4.75 6.88
N ALA A 82 14.70 -5.70 6.64
CA ALA A 82 16.14 -5.46 6.72
C ALA A 82 16.63 -4.50 5.62
N LYS A 83 16.03 -4.57 4.42
CA LYS A 83 16.37 -3.70 3.29
C LYS A 83 15.61 -2.38 3.30
N GLY A 84 14.48 -2.32 4.01
CA GLY A 84 13.59 -1.16 3.96
C GLY A 84 12.89 -1.03 2.62
N ASP A 85 12.45 -2.16 2.06
CA ASP A 85 11.97 -2.23 0.68
C ASP A 85 10.68 -3.06 0.53
N LEU A 86 10.00 -2.90 -0.60
CA LEU A 86 8.78 -3.60 -0.99
C LEU A 86 8.99 -4.33 -2.32
N SER A 87 8.76 -5.65 -2.32
CA SER A 87 8.79 -6.46 -3.54
C SER A 87 7.37 -6.72 -4.02
N PHE A 88 7.05 -6.28 -5.24
CA PHE A 88 5.73 -6.53 -5.85
C PHE A 88 5.44 -8.03 -5.97
N LEU A 89 4.21 -8.43 -5.65
CA LEU A 89 3.75 -9.83 -5.75
C LEU A 89 2.73 -10.00 -6.86
N ASN A 90 1.61 -9.28 -6.76
CA ASN A 90 0.53 -9.31 -7.73
C ASN A 90 -0.41 -8.12 -7.57
N THR A 91 -1.35 -8.02 -8.50
CA THR A 91 -2.51 -7.11 -8.43
C THR A 91 -3.79 -7.90 -8.67
N LYS A 92 -4.89 -7.51 -8.02
CA LYS A 92 -6.23 -8.05 -8.26
C LYS A 92 -7.26 -6.93 -8.42
N PRO A 93 -8.19 -7.03 -9.39
CA PRO A 93 -9.26 -6.05 -9.54
C PRO A 93 -10.19 -6.09 -8.32
N THR A 94 -10.69 -4.93 -7.91
CA THR A 94 -11.74 -4.86 -6.88
C THR A 94 -13.14 -4.95 -7.51
N TYR A 95 -13.25 -4.79 -8.83
CA TYR A 95 -14.52 -4.68 -9.57
C TYR A 95 -15.44 -3.54 -9.11
N GLY A 96 -14.94 -2.64 -8.24
CA GLY A 96 -15.59 -1.39 -7.85
C GLY A 96 -14.65 -0.21 -8.11
N ALA A 97 -15.20 0.94 -8.49
CA ALA A 97 -14.39 2.08 -8.90
C ALA A 97 -13.89 2.89 -7.71
N ASN A 98 -12.68 3.45 -7.85
CA ASN A 98 -12.04 4.32 -6.85
C ASN A 98 -12.01 3.70 -5.44
N PRO A 99 -11.34 2.55 -5.24
CA PRO A 99 -11.08 2.04 -3.90
C PRO A 99 -10.40 3.12 -3.05
N CYS A 100 -10.92 3.33 -1.85
CA CYS A 100 -10.51 4.44 -0.99
C CYS A 100 -9.97 3.98 0.37
N HIS A 101 -10.24 2.73 0.75
CA HIS A 101 -9.79 2.15 2.00
C HIS A 101 -9.69 0.63 1.85
N LEU A 102 -8.75 0.01 2.56
CA LEU A 102 -8.71 -1.44 2.72
C LEU A 102 -8.31 -1.83 4.15
N VAL A 103 -8.67 -3.03 4.56
CA VAL A 103 -8.23 -3.64 5.82
C VAL A 103 -7.82 -5.09 5.57
N VAL A 104 -6.86 -5.58 6.36
CA VAL A 104 -6.55 -7.00 6.43
C VAL A 104 -7.24 -7.56 7.67
N ASP A 105 -7.91 -8.70 7.54
CA ASP A 105 -8.53 -9.35 8.70
C ASP A 105 -7.48 -9.83 9.72
N ALA A 106 -7.90 -10.05 10.97
CA ALA A 106 -6.99 -10.43 12.05
C ALA A 106 -6.25 -11.77 11.80
N THR A 107 -6.78 -12.66 10.95
CA THR A 107 -6.11 -13.91 10.56
C THR A 107 -5.12 -13.72 9.42
N GLY A 108 -5.10 -12.55 8.77
CA GLY A 108 -4.24 -12.27 7.61
C GLY A 108 -4.64 -13.00 6.33
N ARG A 109 -5.86 -13.56 6.26
CA ARG A 109 -6.33 -14.39 5.14
C ARG A 109 -7.16 -13.62 4.13
N PHE A 110 -7.77 -12.52 4.54
CA PHE A 110 -8.68 -11.72 3.73
C PHE A 110 -8.27 -10.25 3.74
N VAL A 111 -8.42 -9.62 2.58
CA VAL A 111 -8.36 -8.17 2.42
C VAL A 111 -9.75 -7.72 2.03
N LEU A 112 -10.30 -6.75 2.77
CA LEU A 112 -11.59 -6.14 2.47
C LEU A 112 -11.37 -4.72 1.97
N VAL A 113 -12.06 -4.33 0.91
CA VAL A 113 -11.82 -3.09 0.19
C VAL A 113 -13.12 -2.30 0.02
N ALA A 114 -13.11 -1.05 0.47
CA ALA A 114 -14.20 -0.11 0.23
C ALA A 114 -13.99 0.60 -1.11
N ASN A 115 -14.94 0.45 -2.03
CA ASN A 115 -14.95 1.12 -3.33
C ASN A 115 -15.84 2.36 -3.26
N TYR A 116 -15.24 3.55 -3.33
CA TYR A 116 -15.95 4.81 -3.12
C TYR A 116 -17.01 5.06 -4.20
N THR A 117 -16.63 4.88 -5.47
CA THR A 117 -17.55 5.08 -6.58
C THR A 117 -18.38 3.81 -6.78
N GLY A 118 -19.70 3.95 -6.62
CA GLY A 118 -20.65 2.84 -6.67
C GLY A 118 -21.03 2.28 -5.30
N GLY A 119 -20.25 2.57 -4.25
CA GLY A 119 -20.60 2.18 -2.88
C GLY A 119 -20.62 0.67 -2.65
N SER A 120 -19.56 -0.03 -3.03
CA SER A 120 -19.44 -1.48 -2.88
C SER A 120 -18.28 -1.89 -1.97
N LEU A 121 -18.34 -3.13 -1.48
CA LEU A 121 -17.29 -3.80 -0.72
C LEU A 121 -16.84 -5.05 -1.49
N THR A 122 -15.52 -5.27 -1.57
CA THR A 122 -14.91 -6.45 -2.19
C THR A 122 -13.99 -7.15 -1.19
#